data_AF-A0A2E3NFL1-F1
#
_entry.id   AF-A0A2E3NFL1-F1
#
_cell.length_a   1.000
_cell.length_b   1.000
_cell.length_c   1.000
_cell.angle_alpha   90.00
_cell.angle_beta   90.00
_cell.angle_gamma   90.00
#
_symmetry.space_group_name_H-M   'P 1'
#
loop_
_entity.id
_entity.type
_entity.pdbx_description
1 polymer ?
#
loop_
_entity_poly.entity_id
_entity_poly.type
_entity_poly.pdbx_seq_one_letter_code
_entity_poly.pdbx_strand_id
1 'polypeptide(L)'
;MRGSIAATVVALCVFAAACASSPHRWVEDPARDAAIMAVLDVYMDGLNDLDLERHVSTYHFPHYRHASGKIAVWATPEEALPVLVLPEADRLEAVRAVLEPDWARSEWTRREIVQADGEKVHVVTRFVRLRADGSVIKTFDSLYVLTFEAGTDEEARWGIKGRSSFAP
;
A
#
# COMPACT_ATOMS: atom_id res chain seq x y z
N MET A 1 -45.30 -42.01 -42.26
CA MET A 1 -44.98 -40.79 -41.49
C MET A 1 -43.72 -41.05 -40.68
N ARG A 2 -42.57 -40.50 -41.08
CA ARG A 2 -41.31 -40.54 -40.31
C ARG A 2 -40.92 -39.08 -40.06
N GLY A 3 -41.06 -38.63 -38.80
CA GLY A 3 -40.66 -37.28 -38.38
C GLY A 3 -39.18 -37.27 -37.98
N SER A 4 -38.41 -36.38 -38.58
CA SER A 4 -37.00 -36.13 -38.28
C SER A 4 -36.92 -35.02 -37.24
N ILE A 5 -36.19 -35.24 -36.14
CA ILE A 5 -35.87 -34.18 -35.17
C ILE A 5 -34.46 -33.69 -35.48
N ALA A 6 -34.36 -32.44 -35.95
CA ALA A 6 -33.10 -31.75 -36.18
C ALA A 6 -32.51 -31.29 -34.84
N ALA A 7 -31.26 -31.71 -34.55
CA ALA A 7 -30.50 -31.22 -33.41
C ALA A 7 -29.78 -29.91 -33.80
N THR A 8 -30.14 -28.81 -33.16
CA THR A 8 -29.45 -27.52 -33.29
C THR A 8 -28.20 -27.55 -32.41
N VAL A 9 -27.01 -27.48 -33.01
CA VAL A 9 -25.74 -27.29 -32.31
C VAL A 9 -25.49 -25.79 -32.13
N VAL A 10 -25.48 -25.31 -30.88
CA VAL A 10 -25.05 -23.95 -30.54
C VAL A 10 -23.52 -23.97 -30.41
N ALA A 11 -22.83 -23.30 -31.34
CA ALA A 11 -21.38 -23.15 -31.29
C ALA A 11 -21.01 -22.08 -30.24
N LEU A 12 -20.42 -22.52 -29.13
CA LEU A 12 -19.86 -21.63 -28.10
C LEU A 12 -18.52 -21.07 -28.60
N CYS A 13 -18.50 -19.82 -29.05
CA CYS A 13 -17.26 -19.13 -29.41
C CYS A 13 -16.52 -18.73 -28.13
N VAL A 14 -15.51 -19.51 -27.74
CA VAL A 14 -14.57 -19.14 -26.69
C VAL A 14 -13.57 -18.14 -27.28
N PHE A 15 -13.74 -16.85 -26.98
CA PHE A 15 -12.68 -15.87 -27.20
C PHE A 15 -11.58 -16.09 -26.15
N ALA A 16 -10.55 -16.85 -26.51
CA ALA A 16 -9.30 -16.86 -25.76
C ALA A 16 -8.60 -15.53 -26.02
N ALA A 17 -8.85 -14.53 -25.18
CA ALA A 17 -7.99 -13.37 -25.09
C ALA A 17 -6.62 -13.88 -24.63
N ALA A 18 -5.66 -13.94 -25.55
CA ALA A 18 -4.29 -14.27 -25.23
C ALA A 18 -3.77 -13.17 -24.29
N CYS A 19 -3.67 -13.47 -23.00
CA CYS A 19 -2.93 -12.66 -22.05
C CYS A 19 -1.45 -12.74 -22.45
N ALA A 20 -1.03 -11.89 -23.39
CA ALA A 20 0.37 -11.62 -23.63
C ALA A 20 0.88 -10.91 -22.37
N SER A 21 1.35 -11.68 -21.39
CA SER A 21 2.12 -11.15 -20.28
C SER A 21 3.41 -10.60 -20.88
N SER A 22 3.47 -9.27 -21.02
CA SER A 22 4.72 -8.62 -21.37
C SER A 22 5.75 -9.02 -20.32
N PRO A 23 6.95 -9.48 -20.70
CA PRO A 23 7.98 -9.80 -19.72
C PRO A 23 8.22 -8.55 -18.86
N HIS A 24 8.23 -8.72 -17.54
CA HIS A 24 8.52 -7.63 -16.60
C HIS A 24 9.88 -7.04 -16.97
N ARG A 25 9.84 -5.88 -17.61
CA ARG A 25 11.03 -5.12 -18.01
C ARG A 25 11.11 -3.94 -17.08
N TRP A 26 12.26 -3.80 -16.43
CA TRP A 26 12.59 -2.57 -15.72
C TRP A 26 12.43 -1.39 -16.69
N VAL A 27 11.55 -0.46 -16.35
CA VAL A 27 11.37 0.80 -17.09
C VAL A 27 11.88 1.92 -16.21
N GLU A 28 12.95 2.60 -16.64
CA GLU A 28 13.37 3.86 -16.02
C GLU A 28 12.30 4.91 -16.30
N ASP A 29 11.78 5.52 -15.23
CA ASP A 29 10.77 6.56 -15.32
C ASP A 29 10.95 7.51 -14.13
N PRO A 30 11.68 8.62 -14.32
CA PRO A 30 11.92 9.58 -13.24
C PRO A 30 10.64 10.23 -12.69
N ALA A 31 9.60 10.36 -13.52
CA ALA A 31 8.35 10.99 -13.10
C ALA A 31 7.55 10.03 -12.20
N ARG A 32 7.46 8.75 -12.58
CA ARG A 32 6.94 7.70 -11.71
C ARG A 32 7.72 7.65 -10.41
N ASP A 33 9.05 7.57 -10.46
CA ASP A 33 9.88 7.40 -9.28
C ASP A 33 9.74 8.58 -8.32
N ALA A 34 9.63 9.81 -8.84
CA ALA A 34 9.31 10.99 -8.04
C ALA A 34 7.92 10.90 -7.39
N ALA A 35 6.90 10.42 -8.12
CA ALA A 35 5.56 10.22 -7.58
C ALA A 35 5.54 9.15 -6.46
N ILE A 36 6.31 8.06 -6.61
CA ILE A 36 6.49 7.04 -5.57
C ILE A 36 7.11 7.65 -4.31
N MET A 37 8.17 8.46 -4.45
CA MET A 37 8.79 9.12 -3.31
C MET A 37 7.84 10.09 -2.62
N ALA A 38 7.04 10.84 -3.39
CA ALA A 38 6.03 11.74 -2.83
C ALA A 38 4.96 11.00 -2.03
N VAL A 39 4.49 9.82 -2.48
CA VAL A 39 3.57 8.98 -1.68
C VAL A 39 4.22 8.57 -0.35
N LEU A 40 5.50 8.20 -0.37
CA LEU A 40 6.24 7.82 0.85
C LEU A 40 6.53 9.01 1.78
N ASP A 41 6.68 10.21 1.24
CA ASP A 41 6.80 11.45 2.02
C ASP A 41 5.47 11.73 2.73
N VAL A 42 4.34 11.74 2.01
CA VAL A 42 3.00 11.94 2.61
C VAL A 42 2.70 10.89 3.69
N TYR A 43 3.12 9.63 3.47
CA TYR A 43 2.98 8.56 4.46
C TYR A 43 3.70 8.90 5.77
N MET A 44 4.96 9.34 5.68
CA MET A 44 5.79 9.63 6.85
C MET A 44 5.36 10.93 7.54
N ASP A 45 5.10 11.98 6.76
CA ASP A 45 4.68 13.29 7.25
C ASP A 45 3.33 13.20 7.95
N GLY A 46 2.33 12.52 7.36
CA GLY A 46 1.04 12.32 8.02
C GLY A 46 1.16 11.64 9.38
N LEU A 47 2.06 10.65 9.51
CA LEU A 47 2.31 10.02 10.81
C LEU A 47 2.96 10.98 11.81
N ASN A 48 3.98 11.73 11.36
CA ASN A 48 4.74 12.66 12.19
C ASN A 48 3.89 13.85 12.67
N ASP A 49 3.01 14.33 11.80
CA ASP A 49 2.04 15.40 12.08
C ASP A 49 0.82 14.89 12.86
N LEU A 50 0.71 13.57 13.06
CA LEU A 50 -0.44 12.88 13.66
C LEU A 50 -1.75 13.09 12.88
N ASP A 51 -1.64 13.44 11.61
CA ASP A 51 -2.71 13.49 10.62
C ASP A 51 -2.92 12.10 10.02
N LEU A 52 -3.76 11.31 10.70
CA LEU A 52 -3.98 9.90 10.39
C LEU A 52 -4.77 9.71 9.10
N GLU A 53 -5.66 10.66 8.79
CA GLU A 53 -6.37 10.75 7.52
C GLU A 53 -5.39 10.92 6.37
N ARG A 54 -4.46 11.88 6.47
CA ARG A 54 -3.39 12.07 5.48
C ARG A 54 -2.50 10.83 5.38
N HIS A 55 -2.14 10.22 6.50
CA HIS A 55 -1.36 8.98 6.51
C HIS A 55 -2.06 7.85 5.74
N VAL A 56 -3.31 7.56 6.08
CA VAL A 56 -4.07 6.43 5.51
C VAL A 56 -4.52 6.71 4.06
N SER A 57 -4.63 7.97 3.66
CA SER A 57 -4.92 8.38 2.27
C SER A 57 -3.91 7.84 1.26
N THR A 58 -2.69 7.52 1.72
CA THR A 58 -1.64 6.95 0.87
C THR A 58 -1.93 5.51 0.47
N TYR A 59 -2.89 4.83 1.11
CA TYR A 59 -3.15 3.41 0.89
C TYR A 59 -4.07 3.19 -0.30
N HIS A 60 -3.89 2.06 -0.97
CA HIS A 60 -4.91 1.45 -1.81
C HIS A 60 -5.58 0.33 -1.04
N PHE A 61 -6.91 0.31 -1.11
CA PHE A 61 -7.74 -0.73 -0.48
C PHE A 61 -8.29 -1.71 -1.53
N PRO A 62 -8.45 -3.01 -1.21
CA PRO A 62 -8.00 -3.65 0.02
C PRO A 62 -6.46 -3.62 0.15
N HIS A 63 -5.98 -3.32 1.36
CA HIS A 63 -4.57 -3.16 1.71
C HIS A 63 -4.06 -4.42 2.39
N TYR A 64 -2.93 -4.96 1.96
CA TYR A 64 -2.34 -6.13 2.61
C TYR A 64 -1.17 -5.76 3.52
N ARG A 65 -1.08 -6.41 4.68
CA ARG A 65 0.06 -6.28 5.60
C ARG A 65 0.58 -7.65 5.99
N HIS A 66 1.90 -7.83 5.91
CA HIS A 66 2.60 -8.97 6.50
C HIS A 66 3.54 -8.47 7.59
N ALA A 67 3.24 -8.82 8.84
CA ALA A 67 4.05 -8.51 10.00
C ALA A 67 3.76 -9.52 11.11
N SER A 68 4.70 -9.71 12.05
CA SER A 68 4.49 -10.56 13.24
C SER A 68 4.01 -12.00 12.90
N GLY A 69 4.47 -12.56 11.77
CA GLY A 69 4.10 -13.90 11.31
C GLY A 69 2.66 -14.03 10.80
N LYS A 70 1.96 -12.92 10.56
CA LYS A 70 0.56 -12.90 10.11
C LYS A 70 0.40 -12.05 8.87
N ILE A 71 -0.47 -12.52 7.97
CA ILE A 71 -0.96 -11.73 6.84
C ILE A 71 -2.35 -11.23 7.21
N ALA A 72 -2.54 -9.92 7.10
CA ALA A 72 -3.84 -9.25 7.20
C ALA A 72 -4.18 -8.62 5.85
N VAL A 73 -5.47 -8.61 5.54
CA VAL A 73 -6.03 -7.84 4.43
C VAL A 73 -7.12 -6.95 5.02
N TRP A 74 -6.96 -5.65 4.84
CA TRP A 74 -7.89 -4.64 5.35
C TRP A 74 -8.65 -4.06 4.19
N ALA A 75 -9.98 -4.08 4.27
CA ALA A 75 -10.87 -3.55 3.26
C ALA A 75 -11.04 -2.03 3.36
N THR A 76 -10.87 -1.45 4.55
CA THR A 76 -11.15 -0.03 4.80
C THR A 76 -10.04 0.67 5.61
N PRO A 77 -10.00 2.01 5.59
CA PRO A 77 -9.10 2.80 6.44
C PRO A 77 -9.20 2.46 7.92
N GLU A 78 -10.42 2.24 8.43
CA GLU A 78 -10.68 1.94 9.84
C GLU A 78 -10.16 0.55 10.23
N GLU A 79 -10.19 -0.42 9.32
CA GLU A 79 -9.57 -1.73 9.55
C GLU A 79 -8.04 -1.63 9.61
N ALA A 80 -7.44 -0.76 8.79
CA ALA A 80 -6.00 -0.57 8.74
C ALA A 80 -5.47 0.29 9.91
N LEU A 81 -6.21 1.34 10.29
CA LEU A 81 -5.95 2.22 11.42
C LEU A 81 -7.20 2.28 12.32
N PRO A 82 -7.39 1.32 13.25
CA PRO A 82 -8.54 1.29 14.15
C PRO A 82 -8.70 2.53 15.04
N VAL A 83 -7.62 3.29 15.25
CA VAL A 83 -7.66 4.58 15.95
C VAL A 83 -8.57 5.61 15.25
N LEU A 84 -8.84 5.47 13.95
CA LEU A 84 -9.72 6.39 13.21
C LEU A 84 -11.19 6.34 13.68
N VAL A 85 -11.64 5.26 14.32
CA VAL A 85 -13.01 5.18 14.85
C VAL A 85 -13.18 5.83 16.22
N LEU A 86 -12.08 6.22 16.87
CA LEU A 86 -12.11 6.91 18.15
C LEU A 86 -12.48 8.39 17.98
N PRO A 87 -13.08 9.04 19.00
CA PRO A 87 -13.23 10.48 19.04
C PRO A 87 -11.87 11.17 18.85
N GLU A 88 -11.83 12.27 18.09
CA GLU A 88 -10.58 12.97 17.74
C GLU A 88 -9.70 13.29 18.96
N ALA A 89 -10.33 13.67 20.08
CA ALA A 89 -9.66 13.97 21.34
C ALA A 89 -8.87 12.78 21.93
N ASP A 90 -9.27 11.55 21.62
CA ASP A 90 -8.67 10.32 22.17
C ASP A 90 -7.64 9.68 21.21
N ARG A 91 -7.67 10.06 19.92
CA ARG A 91 -6.81 9.46 18.89
C ARG A 91 -5.33 9.67 19.17
N LEU A 92 -4.96 10.86 19.63
CA LEU A 92 -3.57 11.22 19.89
C LEU A 92 -2.91 10.29 20.92
N GLU A 93 -3.60 10.07 22.05
CA GLU A 93 -3.11 9.19 23.11
C GLU A 93 -3.01 7.74 22.61
N ALA A 94 -4.05 7.27 21.91
CA ALA A 94 -4.09 5.92 21.35
C ALA A 94 -2.95 5.67 20.34
N VAL A 95 -2.66 6.64 19.47
CA VAL A 95 -1.54 6.54 18.51
C VAL A 95 -0.20 6.50 19.22
N ARG A 96 0.02 7.39 20.20
CA ARG A 96 1.28 7.41 20.98
C ARG A 96 1.51 6.11 21.73
N ALA A 97 0.46 5.48 22.25
CA ALA A 97 0.57 4.17 22.90
C ALA A 97 1.10 3.07 21.97
N VAL A 98 0.86 3.17 20.66
CA VAL A 98 1.32 2.20 19.64
C VAL A 98 2.70 2.57 19.05
N LEU A 99 3.04 3.87 19.04
CA LEU A 99 4.30 4.36 18.48
C LEU A 99 5.51 4.27 19.42
N GLU A 100 5.29 3.92 20.69
CA GLU A 100 6.21 3.96 21.85
C GLU A 100 6.05 5.27 22.65
N PRO A 101 6.12 5.25 24.00
CA PRO A 101 5.85 6.43 24.84
C PRO A 101 6.79 7.62 24.61
N ASP A 102 8.04 7.36 24.25
CA ASP A 102 9.09 8.35 24.02
C ASP A 102 9.23 8.73 22.53
N TRP A 103 8.32 8.26 21.68
CA TRP A 103 8.31 8.59 20.26
C TRP A 103 8.02 10.08 20.04
N ALA A 104 8.91 10.73 19.28
CA ALA A 104 8.74 12.09 18.82
C ALA A 104 8.44 12.17 17.31
N ARG A 105 9.15 11.36 16.52
CA ARG A 105 8.99 11.31 15.05
C ARG A 105 9.61 10.04 14.47
N SER A 106 9.26 9.74 13.23
CA SER A 106 9.89 8.70 12.41
C SER A 106 10.59 9.31 11.21
N GLU A 107 11.62 8.64 10.70
CA GLU A 107 12.37 9.07 9.51
C GLU A 107 12.66 7.90 8.58
N TRP A 108 12.61 8.17 7.29
CA TRP A 108 13.19 7.28 6.29
C TRP A 108 14.72 7.34 6.34
N THR A 109 15.38 6.19 6.52
CA THR A 109 16.84 6.07 6.39
C THR A 109 17.25 5.31 5.13
N ARG A 110 16.30 4.62 4.48
CA ARG A 110 16.48 4.01 3.15
C ARG A 110 15.14 3.99 2.42
N ARG A 111 15.17 4.37 1.15
CA ARG A 111 14.08 4.18 0.17
C ARG A 111 14.72 3.86 -1.17
N GLU A 112 14.57 2.64 -1.63
CA GLU A 112 15.20 2.16 -2.86
C GLU A 112 14.18 1.42 -3.71
N ILE A 113 13.92 1.91 -4.91
CA ILE A 113 13.10 1.20 -5.90
C ILE A 113 13.93 0.03 -6.42
N VAL A 114 13.43 -1.20 -6.25
CA VAL A 114 14.14 -2.43 -6.62
C VAL A 114 13.48 -3.20 -7.75
N GLN A 115 12.20 -2.94 -8.03
CA GLN A 115 11.47 -3.43 -9.21
C GLN A 115 10.39 -2.41 -9.58
N ALA A 116 10.22 -2.13 -10.87
CA ALA A 116 9.22 -1.17 -11.31
C ALA A 116 8.81 -1.35 -12.78
N ASP A 117 7.52 -1.14 -13.04
CA ASP A 117 6.94 -0.93 -14.36
C ASP A 117 5.97 0.29 -14.31
N GLY A 118 5.05 0.39 -15.28
CA GLY A 118 4.09 1.51 -15.35
C GLY A 118 2.92 1.41 -14.36
N GLU A 119 2.70 0.24 -13.76
CA GLU A 119 1.51 -0.04 -12.93
C GLU A 119 1.89 -0.45 -11.50
N LYS A 120 3.13 -0.90 -11.28
CA LYS A 120 3.58 -1.45 -10.01
C LYS A 120 5.03 -1.09 -9.71
N VAL A 121 5.29 -0.74 -8.46
CA VAL A 121 6.63 -0.46 -7.93
C VAL A 121 6.85 -1.18 -6.61
N HIS A 122 8.02 -1.80 -6.46
CA HIS A 122 8.51 -2.36 -5.21
C HIS A 122 9.63 -1.48 -4.65
N VAL A 123 9.49 -1.06 -3.39
CA VAL A 123 10.46 -0.23 -2.69
C VAL A 123 10.95 -0.95 -1.45
N VAL A 124 12.25 -1.19 -1.37
CA VAL A 124 12.87 -1.61 -0.11
C VAL A 124 13.10 -0.38 0.74
N THR A 125 12.55 -0.39 1.95
CA THR A 125 12.59 0.74 2.87
C THR A 125 13.23 0.37 4.19
N ARG A 126 13.79 1.39 4.84
CA ARG A 126 14.15 1.37 6.26
C ARG A 126 13.69 2.68 6.88
N PHE A 127 13.05 2.58 8.03
CA PHE A 127 12.75 3.75 8.84
C PHE A 127 13.18 3.56 10.28
N VAL A 128 13.43 4.68 10.95
CA VAL A 128 13.74 4.74 12.38
C VAL A 128 12.65 5.48 13.12
N ARG A 129 12.43 5.10 14.38
CA ARG A 129 11.67 5.89 15.35
C ARG A 129 12.66 6.63 16.25
N LEU A 130 12.42 7.89 16.49
CA LEU A 130 13.33 8.79 17.20
C LEU A 130 12.65 9.42 18.41
N ARG A 131 13.44 9.64 19.45
CA ARG A 131 13.09 10.52 20.58
C ARG A 131 13.23 11.99 20.19
N ALA A 132 12.77 12.88 21.06
CA ALA A 132 12.88 14.32 20.86
C ALA A 132 14.34 14.82 20.76
N ASP A 133 15.28 14.14 21.44
CA ASP A 133 16.72 14.45 21.38
C ASP A 133 17.42 13.88 20.13
N GLY A 134 16.67 13.20 19.25
CA GLY A 134 17.20 12.58 18.04
C GLY A 134 17.81 11.19 18.25
N SER A 135 17.81 10.65 19.47
CA SER A 135 18.28 9.28 19.70
C SER A 135 17.30 8.25 19.13
N VAL A 136 17.85 7.16 18.59
CA VAL A 136 17.06 6.08 17.99
C VAL A 136 16.37 5.25 19.06
N ILE A 137 15.07 5.00 18.87
CA ILE A 137 14.26 4.06 19.65
C ILE A 137 14.37 2.68 19.01
N LYS A 138 13.98 2.57 17.73
CA LYS A 138 13.97 1.32 16.95
C LYS A 138 14.20 1.62 15.47
N THR A 139 14.66 0.60 14.76
CA THR A 139 14.86 0.59 13.31
C THR A 139 14.06 -0.57 12.70
N PHE A 140 13.42 -0.33 11.56
CA PHE A 140 12.59 -1.32 10.89
C PHE A 140 12.89 -1.39 9.40
N ASP A 141 13.19 -2.59 8.91
CA ASP A 141 13.25 -2.88 7.49
C ASP A 141 11.87 -3.28 6.96
N SER A 142 11.59 -2.95 5.70
CA SER A 142 10.33 -3.30 5.06
C SER A 142 10.42 -3.36 3.54
N LEU A 143 9.47 -4.08 2.92
CA LEU A 143 9.17 -4.02 1.51
C LEU A 143 7.80 -3.37 1.33
N TYR A 144 7.76 -2.30 0.54
CA TYR A 144 6.54 -1.57 0.20
C TYR A 144 6.20 -1.87 -1.25
N VAL A 145 4.92 -2.11 -1.53
CA VAL A 145 4.41 -2.29 -2.88
C VAL A 145 3.41 -1.20 -3.17
N LEU A 146 3.71 -0.43 -4.20
CA LEU A 146 2.87 0.64 -4.69
C LEU A 146 2.29 0.24 -6.03
N THR A 147 1.06 0.65 -6.28
CA THR A 147 0.34 0.41 -7.54
C THR A 147 -0.29 1.69 -8.05
N PHE A 148 -0.42 1.79 -9.37
CA PHE A 148 -1.16 2.85 -10.05
C PHE A 148 -2.57 2.34 -10.35
N GLU A 149 -3.54 2.79 -9.56
CA GLU A 149 -4.93 2.30 -9.61
C GLU A 149 -5.89 3.49 -9.53
N ALA A 150 -7.10 3.33 -10.08
CA ALA A 150 -8.19 4.27 -9.85
C ALA A 150 -8.45 4.41 -8.34
N GLY A 151 -8.40 5.64 -7.83
CA GLY A 151 -8.72 5.94 -6.44
C GLY A 151 -10.23 5.92 -6.18
N THR A 152 -10.60 6.25 -4.94
CA THR A 152 -12.01 6.45 -4.54
C THR A 152 -12.69 7.58 -5.30
N ASP A 153 -11.89 8.52 -5.81
CA ASP A 153 -12.34 9.73 -6.50
C ASP A 153 -12.31 9.56 -8.03
N GLU A 154 -12.27 8.31 -8.52
CA GLU A 154 -12.22 7.88 -9.93
C GLU A 154 -10.96 8.30 -10.73
N GLU A 155 -10.09 9.16 -10.18
CA GLU A 155 -8.79 9.48 -10.77
C GLU A 155 -7.72 8.43 -10.39
N ALA A 156 -6.93 8.01 -11.38
CA ALA A 156 -5.84 7.07 -11.16
C ALA A 156 -4.68 7.72 -10.40
N ARG A 157 -4.19 7.04 -9.36
CA ARG A 157 -3.07 7.51 -8.56
C ARG A 157 -2.16 6.39 -8.11
N TRP A 158 -0.92 6.76 -7.78
CA TRP A 158 -0.05 5.90 -7.00
C TRP A 158 -0.53 5.80 -5.55
N GLY A 159 -0.42 4.61 -4.98
CA GLY A 159 -0.76 4.35 -3.59
C GLY A 159 -0.12 3.06 -3.09
N ILE A 160 0.03 2.94 -1.78
CA ILE A 160 0.60 1.76 -1.14
C ILE A 160 -0.47 0.67 -1.10
N LYS A 161 -0.31 -0.38 -1.91
CA LYS A 161 -1.22 -1.54 -1.92
C LYS A 161 -0.95 -2.49 -0.77
N GLY A 162 0.30 -2.56 -0.34
CA GLY A 162 0.63 -3.31 0.86
C GLY A 162 2.09 -3.31 1.22
N ARG A 163 2.35 -3.89 2.39
CA ARG A 163 3.65 -3.80 3.07
C ARG A 163 3.99 -5.12 3.76
N SER A 164 5.26 -5.49 3.69
CA SER A 164 5.85 -6.57 4.47
C SER A 164 6.91 -5.96 5.38
N SER A 165 6.67 -5.91 6.69
CA SER A 165 7.47 -5.12 7.63
C SER A 165 7.96 -5.93 8.83
N PHE A 166 9.19 -5.65 9.27
CA PHE A 166 9.70 -6.08 10.58
C PHE A 166 9.21 -5.19 11.74
N ALA A 167 8.34 -4.22 11.47
CA ALA A 167 7.59 -3.47 12.48
C ALA A 167 6.36 -4.27 12.93
N PRO A 168 6.23 -4.62 14.23
CA PRO A 168 5.14 -5.45 14.73
C PRO A 168 3.77 -4.80 14.58
#